data_AF-A0A8C8ZJE7-F1
#
_entry.id   AF-A0A8C8ZJE7-F1
#
_cell.length_a   1.000
_cell.length_b   1.000
_cell.length_c   1.000
_cell.angle_alpha   90.00
_cell.angle_beta   90.00
_cell.angle_gamma   90.00
#
_symmetry.space_group_name_H-M   'P 1'
#
loop_
_entity.id
_entity.type
_entity.pdbx_description
1 polymer ?
#
loop_
_entity_poly.entity_id
_entity_poly.type
_entity_poly.pdbx_seq_one_letter_code
_entity_poly.pdbx_strand_id
1 'polypeptide(L)' 'MKITSIFLLTVLALLSSSGNCRLNNQGRQPTCIEIGGCHKVYDPVCGNDGRTYPNECTLCRENMQRQFPVLIKKEGPC' A
#
# COMPACT_ATOMS: atom_id res chain seq x y z
N MET A 1 10.49 29.44 -38.90
CA MET A 1 11.53 29.24 -37.86
C MET A 1 11.09 29.64 -36.45
N LYS A 2 10.24 30.66 -36.26
CA LYS A 2 9.72 31.04 -34.92
C LYS A 2 8.54 30.18 -34.44
N ILE A 3 7.66 29.79 -35.35
CA ILE A 3 6.45 28.98 -35.05
C ILE A 3 6.81 27.55 -34.61
N THR A 4 7.84 26.96 -35.20
CA THR A 4 8.36 25.64 -34.82
C THR A 4 8.93 25.63 -33.40
N SER A 5 9.51 26.76 -32.97
CA SER A 5 10.02 26.94 -31.61
C SER A 5 8.89 27.02 -30.58
N ILE A 6 7.81 27.73 -30.90
CA ILE A 6 6.60 27.82 -30.05
C ILE A 6 5.97 26.43 -29.88
N PHE A 7 5.83 25.68 -30.97
CA PHE A 7 5.26 24.33 -30.93
C PHE A 7 6.09 23.36 -30.07
N LEU A 8 7.43 23.45 -30.18
CA LEU A 8 8.36 22.67 -29.36
C LEU A 8 8.23 22.99 -27.87
N LEU A 9 8.15 24.27 -27.51
CA LEU A 9 8.00 24.71 -26.12
C LEU A 9 6.67 24.25 -25.51
N THR A 10 5.57 24.28 -26.29
CA THR A 10 4.27 23.79 -25.83
C THR A 10 4.26 22.28 -25.59
N VAL A 11 4.96 21.51 -26.42
CA VAL A 11 5.07 20.05 -26.25
C VAL A 11 5.89 19.70 -25.00
N LEU A 12 6.99 20.42 -24.73
CA LEU A 12 7.80 20.26 -23.52
C LEU A 12 7.04 20.58 -22.22
N ALA A 13 6.17 21.61 -22.25
CA ALA A 13 5.33 21.98 -21.11
C ALA A 13 4.25 20.94 -20.80
N LEU A 14 3.70 20.27 -21.82
CA LEU A 14 2.70 19.19 -21.64
C LEU A 14 3.32 17.88 -21.16
N LEU A 15 4.59 17.62 -21.46
CA LEU A 15 5.30 16.41 -21.01
C LEU A 15 5.73 16.47 -19.53
N SER A 16 5.85 17.68 -18.99
CA SER A 16 6.30 17.93 -17.61
C SER A 16 5.17 17.90 -16.56
N SER A 17 3.90 17.76 -16.96
CA SER A 17 2.76 17.65 -16.03
C SER A 17 2.57 16.26 -15.41
N SER A 18 3.56 15.35 -15.52
CA SER A 18 3.56 14.07 -14.84
C SER A 18 3.95 14.23 -13.36
N GLY A 19 3.14 15.00 -12.63
CA GLY A 19 3.17 15.07 -11.17
C GLY A 19 2.71 13.74 -10.58
N ASN A 20 3.61 12.76 -10.48
CA ASN A 20 3.36 11.51 -9.74
C ASN A 20 3.42 11.78 -8.24
N CYS A 21 2.38 12.41 -7.68
CA CYS A 21 2.15 12.34 -6.24
C CYS A 21 1.65 10.93 -5.90
N ARG A 22 2.58 10.00 -5.72
CA ARG A 22 2.31 8.72 -5.07
C ARG A 22 2.08 9.00 -3.59
N LEU A 23 0.85 9.35 -3.21
CA LEU A 23 0.38 9.05 -1.86
C LEU A 23 0.42 7.53 -1.75
N ASN A 24 1.48 6.99 -1.17
CA ASN A 24 1.57 5.57 -0.84
C ASN A 24 0.58 5.28 0.30
N ASN A 25 -0.70 5.25 -0.05
CA ASN A 25 -1.81 4.96 0.84
C ASN A 25 -2.00 3.44 1.01
N GLN A 26 -0.94 2.66 0.74
CA GLN A 26 -1.05 1.21 0.64
C GLN A 26 -0.84 0.49 1.98
N GLY A 27 -0.50 1.17 3.07
CA GLY A 27 -0.32 0.53 4.38
C GLY A 27 1.05 -0.14 4.55
N ARG A 28 1.32 -0.68 5.75
CA ARG A 28 2.58 -1.38 6.10
C ARG A 28 2.45 -2.89 5.89
N GLN A 29 3.53 -3.57 5.52
CA GLN A 29 3.53 -5.04 5.48
C GLN A 29 3.46 -5.62 6.91
N PRO A 30 2.75 -6.75 7.12
CA PRO A 30 2.76 -7.43 8.39
C PRO A 30 4.08 -8.17 8.62
N THR A 31 4.52 -8.20 9.87
CA THR A 31 5.73 -8.87 10.33
C THR A 31 5.42 -10.32 10.66
N CYS A 32 6.11 -11.23 9.98
CA CYS A 32 5.90 -12.67 10.10
C CYS A 32 6.95 -13.29 11.03
N ILE A 33 6.80 -13.12 12.34
CA ILE A 33 7.64 -13.79 13.34
C ILE A 33 6.79 -14.86 14.03
N GLU A 34 6.77 -16.07 13.47
CA GLU A 34 6.05 -17.20 14.08
C GLU A 34 6.99 -18.37 14.30
N ILE A 35 7.61 -18.42 15.48
CA ILE A 35 8.25 -19.63 15.99
C ILE A 35 7.19 -20.38 16.80
N GLY A 36 6.51 -21.33 16.16
CA GLY A 36 5.48 -22.16 16.81
C GLY A 36 4.02 -21.70 16.65
N GLY A 37 3.77 -20.67 15.84
CA GLY A 37 2.42 -20.19 15.49
C GLY A 37 2.01 -18.87 16.16
N CYS A 38 0.85 -18.34 15.75
CA CYS A 38 0.31 -17.10 16.30
C CYS A 38 -0.09 -17.19 17.77
N HIS A 39 0.36 -16.23 18.56
CA HIS A 39 -0.22 -15.96 19.87
C HIS A 39 -1.71 -15.57 19.77
N LYS A 40 -2.48 -15.86 20.82
CA LYS A 40 -3.92 -15.53 20.90
C LYS A 40 -4.17 -14.16 21.56
N VAL A 41 -3.19 -13.27 21.52
CA VAL A 41 -3.34 -11.89 22.02
C VAL A 41 -4.23 -11.11 21.05
N TYR A 42 -5.23 -10.42 21.58
CA TYR A 42 -6.08 -9.53 20.78
C TYR A 42 -5.42 -8.15 20.71
N ASP A 43 -4.87 -7.84 19.55
CA ASP A 43 -4.20 -6.57 19.24
C ASP A 43 -4.54 -6.22 17.79
N PRO A 44 -5.78 -5.76 17.54
CA PRO A 44 -6.37 -5.79 16.21
C PRO A 44 -5.70 -4.83 15.24
N VAL A 45 -5.67 -5.20 13.97
CA VAL A 45 -5.19 -4.34 12.87
C VAL A 45 -6.21 -4.29 11.74
N CYS A 46 -6.32 -3.14 11.07
CA CYS A 46 -7.19 -2.96 9.92
C CYS A 46 -6.42 -3.18 8.63
N GLY A 47 -6.84 -4.15 7.82
CA GLY A 47 -6.30 -4.42 6.50
C GLY A 47 -6.69 -3.34 5.47
N ASN A 48 -5.88 -3.21 4.42
CA ASN A 48 -6.22 -2.40 3.25
C ASN A 48 -7.38 -2.99 2.43
N ASP A 49 -7.77 -4.24 2.71
CA ASP A 49 -8.98 -4.90 2.21
C ASP A 49 -10.23 -4.62 3.07
N GLY A 50 -10.11 -3.78 4.11
CA GLY A 50 -11.22 -3.35 4.96
C GLY A 50 -11.62 -4.37 6.03
N ARG A 51 -10.86 -5.45 6.22
CA ARG A 51 -11.12 -6.46 7.26
C ARG A 51 -10.27 -6.18 8.50
N THR A 52 -10.88 -6.38 9.67
CA THR A 52 -10.16 -6.39 10.96
C THR A 52 -9.56 -7.77 11.19
N TYR A 53 -8.26 -7.80 11.48
CA TYR A 53 -7.54 -9.00 11.86
C TYR A 53 -7.29 -8.98 13.37
N PRO A 54 -7.48 -10.10 14.10
CA PRO A 54 -7.31 -10.15 15.55
C PRO A 54 -5.94 -9.71 16.06
N ASN A 55 -4.90 -9.96 15.25
CA ASN A 55 -3.55 -9.43 15.45
C ASN A 55 -2.74 -9.47 14.13
N GLU A 56 -1.60 -8.79 14.12
CA GLU A 56 -0.70 -8.73 12.97
C GLU A 56 -0.24 -10.10 12.45
N CYS A 57 0.07 -11.06 13.33
CA CYS A 57 0.51 -12.36 12.85
C CYS A 57 -0.63 -13.14 12.18
N THR A 58 -1.88 -13.01 12.66
CA THR A 58 -3.02 -13.65 11.98
C THR A 58 -3.21 -13.12 10.55
N LEU A 59 -2.96 -11.82 10.34
CA LEU A 59 -2.93 -11.21 9.01
C LEU A 59 -1.78 -11.76 8.16
N CYS A 60 -0.56 -11.81 8.71
CA CYS A 60 0.59 -12.42 8.04
C CYS A 60 0.29 -13.87 7.61
N ARG A 61 -0.25 -14.68 8.51
CA ARG A 61 -0.56 -16.09 8.24
C ARG A 61 -1.63 -16.25 7.16
N GLU A 62 -2.67 -15.41 7.16
CA GLU A 62 -3.66 -15.41 6.09
C GLU A 62 -3.02 -15.00 4.74
N ASN A 63 -2.07 -14.06 4.75
CA ASN A 63 -1.34 -13.66 3.56
C ASN A 63 -0.50 -14.79 2.95
N MET A 64 -0.06 -15.78 3.73
CA MET A 64 0.69 -16.94 3.18
C MET A 64 -0.13 -17.75 2.17
N GLN A 65 -1.46 -17.66 2.21
CA GLN A 65 -2.37 -18.39 1.32
C GLN A 65 -3.02 -17.48 0.27
N ARG A 66 -2.72 -16.18 0.28
CA ARG A 66 -3.33 -15.20 -0.65
C ARG A 66 -2.43 -14.94 -1.85
N GLN A 67 -3.04 -14.82 -3.03
CA GLN A 67 -2.37 -14.34 -4.24
C GLN A 67 -1.99 -12.86 -4.13
N PHE A 68 -2.83 -12.05 -3.46
CA PHE A 68 -2.62 -10.63 -3.22
C PHE A 68 -2.52 -10.37 -1.71
N PRO A 69 -1.32 -10.08 -1.18
CA PRO A 69 -1.13 -9.81 0.24
C PRO A 69 -1.88 -8.56 0.70
N VAL A 70 -2.51 -8.65 1.87
CA VAL A 70 -3.11 -7.53 2.59
C VAL A 70 -2.00 -6.76 3.32
N LEU A 71 -2.10 -5.45 3.27
CA LEU A 71 -1.25 -4.55 4.02
C LEU A 71 -2.05 -3.96 5.18
N ILE A 72 -1.39 -3.64 6.28
CA ILE A 72 -1.99 -3.00 7.44
C ILE A 72 -2.19 -1.51 7.12
N LYS A 73 -3.45 -1.10 7.02
CA LYS A 73 -3.86 0.29 6.76
C LYS A 73 -3.79 1.16 8.00
N LYS A 74 -4.24 0.64 9.16
CA LYS A 74 -4.16 1.29 10.48
C LYS A 74 -4.09 0.23 11.59
N GLU A 75 -3.52 0.63 12.73
CA GLU A 75 -3.67 -0.13 13.98
C GLU A 75 -5.13 -0.03 14.48
N GLY A 76 -5.56 -1.01 15.27
CA GLY A 76 -6.94 -1.12 15.75
C GLY A 76 -7.90 -1.75 14.73
N PRO A 77 -9.17 -1.92 15.11
CA PRO A 77 -10.19 -2.41 14.18
C PRO A 77 -10.43 -1.42 13.03
N CYS A 78 -10.82 -1.94 11.86
CA CYS A 78 -11.50 -1.16 10.84
C CYS A 78 -12.77 -0.57 11.45
#